data_AF-A0A3N1P0H7-F1
#
_entry.id   AF-A0A3N1P0H7-F1
#
_cell.length_a   1.000
_cell.length_b   1.000
_cell.length_c   1.000
_cell.angle_alpha   90.00
_cell.angle_beta   90.00
_cell.angle_gamma   90.00
#
_symmetry.space_group_name_H-M   'P 1'
#
loop_
_entity.id
_entity.type
_entity.pdbx_description
1 polymer ?
#
loop_
_entity_poly.entity_id
_entity_poly.type
_entity_poly.pdbx_seq_one_letter_code
_entity_poly.pdbx_strand_id
1 'polypeptide(L)'
;MFYTIFSIAIILLGLILVYAALRLLARRHWLMGFLRGFVGLGLLVLALVLALAALDLFSYRQMAQEEPVATLSLKQLGDQRFRATLVHNNGEEDTFELRGDQWQLDARIIKWQGFLGGLGIKPGYRLDRLSGRYYTLNDERSAERTVYSLEQSAWGPDLWALVNRNPAWFPVVDARYGSATFVPMADNALFEVRLSSSGLLARPLNDPARQALSVWE
;
A
#
# COMPACT_ATOMS: atom_id res chain seq x y z
N MET A 1 -12.33 -63.26 21.74
CA MET A 1 -13.65 -63.30 21.08
C MET A 1 -14.11 -61.91 20.64
N PHE A 2 -14.21 -60.90 21.53
CA PHE A 2 -14.60 -59.53 21.13
C PHE A 2 -13.57 -58.83 20.21
N TYR A 3 -12.30 -58.81 20.60
CA TYR A 3 -11.23 -58.15 19.83
C TYR A 3 -10.99 -58.76 18.44
N THR A 4 -11.20 -60.06 18.28
CA THR A 4 -11.09 -60.75 16.99
C THR A 4 -12.22 -60.36 16.05
N ILE A 5 -13.46 -60.25 16.54
CA ILE A 5 -14.61 -59.82 15.74
C ILE A 5 -14.47 -58.34 15.36
N PHE A 6 -14.02 -57.49 16.29
CA PHE A 6 -13.77 -56.07 16.02
C PHE A 6 -12.67 -55.85 14.97
N SER A 7 -11.59 -56.63 15.05
CA SER A 7 -10.51 -56.57 14.06
C SER A 7 -10.99 -57.00 12.66
N ILE A 8 -11.79 -58.07 12.58
CA ILE A 8 -12.37 -58.52 11.31
C ILE A 8 -13.34 -57.48 10.74
N ALA A 9 -14.14 -56.82 11.57
CA ALA A 9 -15.05 -55.76 11.14
C ALA A 9 -14.30 -54.54 10.57
N ILE A 10 -13.19 -54.14 11.19
CA ILE A 10 -12.33 -53.05 10.69
C ILE A 10 -11.67 -53.45 9.36
N ILE A 11 -11.18 -54.68 9.25
CA ILE A 11 -10.57 -55.18 8.00
C ILE A 11 -11.60 -55.20 6.86
N LEU A 12 -12.82 -55.67 7.12
CA LEU A 12 -13.90 -55.67 6.13
C LEU A 12 -14.33 -54.26 5.72
N LEU A 13 -14.44 -53.34 6.68
CA LEU A 13 -14.73 -51.94 6.39
C LEU A 13 -13.61 -51.30 5.55
N GLY A 14 -12.35 -51.59 5.88
CA GLY A 14 -11.19 -51.16 5.10
C GLY A 14 -11.23 -51.71 3.67
N LEU A 15 -11.54 -52.98 3.48
CA LEU A 15 -11.65 -53.60 2.16
C LEU A 15 -12.81 -53.01 1.34
N ILE A 16 -13.95 -52.71 1.97
CA ILE A 16 -15.08 -52.05 1.31
C ILE A 16 -14.70 -50.64 0.86
N LEU A 17 -14.01 -49.87 1.70
CA LEU A 17 -13.53 -48.52 1.36
C LEU A 17 -12.50 -48.54 0.24
N VAL A 18 -11.55 -49.49 0.27
CA VAL A 18 -10.56 -49.68 -0.79
C VAL A 18 -11.25 -50.07 -2.11
N TYR A 19 -12.21 -50.99 -2.07
CA TYR A 19 -12.99 -51.36 -3.26
C TYR A 19 -13.80 -50.18 -3.81
N ALA A 20 -14.45 -49.38 -2.95
CA ALA A 20 -15.18 -48.19 -3.35
C ALA A 20 -14.26 -47.14 -3.99
N ALA A 21 -13.08 -46.91 -3.41
CA ALA A 21 -12.07 -45.99 -3.95
C ALA A 21 -11.53 -46.47 -5.31
N LEU A 22 -11.21 -47.76 -5.46
CA LEU A 22 -10.77 -48.35 -6.73
C LEU A 22 -11.85 -48.27 -7.81
N ARG A 23 -13.11 -48.54 -7.47
CA ARG A 23 -14.25 -48.43 -8.40
C ARG A 23 -14.54 -46.98 -8.80
N LEU A 24 -14.33 -46.03 -7.89
CA LEU A 24 -14.45 -44.60 -8.16
C LEU A 24 -13.33 -44.11 -9.09
N LEU A 25 -12.08 -44.51 -8.82
CA LEU A 25 -10.90 -44.16 -9.60
C LEU A 25 -10.87 -44.85 -10.98
N ALA A 26 -11.45 -46.04 -11.11
CA ALA A 26 -11.57 -46.76 -12.39
C ALA A 26 -12.54 -46.09 -13.38
N ARG A 27 -13.38 -45.14 -12.94
CA ARG A 27 -14.25 -44.36 -13.85
C ARG A 27 -13.45 -43.21 -14.48
N ARG A 28 -12.98 -43.44 -15.70
CA ARG A 28 -12.17 -42.57 -16.58
C ARG A 28 -12.64 -41.11 -16.72
N HIS A 29 -13.89 -40.79 -16.36
CA HIS A 29 -14.47 -39.44 -16.46
C HIS A 29 -14.40 -38.61 -15.17
N TRP A 30 -14.17 -39.22 -14.00
CA TRP A 30 -14.13 -38.47 -12.73
C TRP A 30 -12.80 -37.73 -12.53
N LEU A 31 -11.68 -38.34 -12.93
CA LEU A 31 -10.35 -37.69 -12.91
C LEU A 31 -10.33 -36.42 -13.77
N MET A 32 -10.95 -36.46 -14.96
CA MET A 32 -11.12 -35.28 -15.81
C MET A 32 -12.11 -34.26 -15.24
N GLY A 33 -13.17 -34.70 -14.55
CA GLY A 33 -14.09 -33.80 -13.86
C GLY A 33 -13.45 -33.09 -12.65
N PHE A 34 -12.66 -33.81 -11.87
CA PHE A 34 -11.89 -33.29 -10.74
C PHE A 34 -10.77 -32.35 -11.19
N LEU A 35 -10.02 -32.70 -12.24
CA LEU A 35 -9.01 -31.82 -12.83
C LEU A 35 -9.65 -30.55 -13.41
N ARG A 36 -10.79 -30.66 -14.11
CA ARG A 36 -11.54 -29.49 -14.60
C ARG A 36 -12.08 -28.62 -13.46
N GLY A 37 -12.52 -29.23 -12.36
CA GLY A 37 -12.94 -28.52 -11.15
C GLY A 37 -11.79 -27.75 -10.49
N PHE A 38 -10.62 -28.38 -10.35
CA PHE A 38 -9.43 -27.73 -9.79
C PHE A 38 -8.87 -26.64 -10.69
N VAL A 39 -8.84 -26.86 -12.01
CA VAL A 39 -8.43 -25.82 -12.98
C VAL A 39 -9.44 -24.68 -12.99
N GLY A 40 -10.75 -24.97 -12.98
CA GLY A 40 -11.79 -23.96 -12.93
C GLY A 40 -11.75 -23.14 -11.63
N LEU A 41 -11.57 -23.80 -10.49
CA LEU A 41 -11.37 -23.12 -9.20
C LEU A 41 -10.09 -22.29 -9.20
N GLY A 42 -8.99 -22.82 -9.76
CA GLY A 42 -7.74 -22.10 -9.91
C GLY A 42 -7.89 -20.84 -10.78
N LEU A 43 -8.62 -20.93 -11.89
CA LEU A 43 -8.95 -19.78 -12.74
C LEU A 43 -9.86 -18.78 -12.05
N LEU A 44 -10.83 -19.23 -11.25
CA LEU A 44 -11.68 -18.34 -10.45
C LEU A 44 -10.89 -17.62 -9.36
N VAL A 45 -9.99 -18.31 -8.67
CA VAL A 45 -9.08 -17.70 -7.68
C VAL A 45 -8.16 -16.70 -8.39
N LEU A 46 -7.59 -17.04 -9.53
CA LEU A 46 -6.76 -16.13 -10.33
C LEU A 46 -7.56 -14.90 -10.77
N ALA A 47 -8.78 -15.08 -11.27
CA ALA A 47 -9.66 -13.99 -11.67
C ALA A 47 -10.00 -13.08 -10.48
N LEU A 48 -10.27 -13.65 -9.31
CA LEU A 48 -10.52 -12.90 -8.08
C LEU A 48 -9.28 -12.09 -7.65
N VAL A 49 -8.10 -12.70 -7.69
CA VAL A 49 -6.83 -12.00 -7.39
C VAL A 49 -6.60 -10.86 -8.38
N LEU A 50 -6.81 -11.08 -9.67
CA LEU A 50 -6.69 -10.04 -10.70
C LEU A 50 -7.73 -8.93 -10.54
N ALA A 51 -8.96 -9.25 -10.12
CA ALA A 51 -10.00 -8.27 -9.85
C ALA A 51 -9.67 -7.41 -8.63
N LEU A 52 -9.23 -8.02 -7.52
CA LEU A 52 -8.75 -7.28 -6.33
C LEU A 52 -7.54 -6.41 -6.67
N ALA A 53 -6.63 -6.94 -7.49
CA ALA A 53 -5.48 -6.19 -7.98
C ALA A 53 -5.89 -4.97 -8.80
N ALA A 54 -6.84 -5.14 -9.72
CA ALA A 54 -7.37 -4.06 -10.53
C ALA A 54 -8.07 -2.99 -9.68
N LEU A 55 -8.83 -3.39 -8.64
CA LEU A 55 -9.48 -2.45 -7.72
C LEU A 55 -8.48 -1.61 -6.93
N ASP A 56 -7.42 -2.24 -6.41
CA ASP A 56 -6.34 -1.49 -5.75
C ASP A 56 -5.67 -0.52 -6.72
N LEU A 57 -5.36 -0.99 -7.93
CA LEU A 57 -4.73 -0.18 -8.97
C LEU A 57 -5.61 1.00 -9.42
N PHE A 58 -6.93 0.84 -9.42
CA PHE A 58 -7.88 1.89 -9.82
C PHE A 58 -7.85 3.11 -8.89
N SER A 59 -7.39 2.95 -7.65
CA SER A 59 -7.25 4.05 -6.71
C SER A 59 -5.92 4.81 -6.85
N TYR A 60 -5.02 4.38 -7.74
CA TYR A 60 -3.81 5.13 -8.07
C TYR A 60 -4.08 6.20 -9.13
N ARG A 61 -3.58 7.43 -8.91
CA ARG A 61 -3.67 8.50 -9.90
C ARG A 61 -2.47 8.46 -10.85
N GLN A 62 -2.73 8.64 -12.15
CA GLN A 62 -1.68 8.66 -13.17
C GLN A 62 -0.82 9.93 -13.05
N MET A 63 0.50 9.76 -13.10
CA MET A 63 1.46 10.86 -13.07
C MET A 63 1.58 11.55 -14.44
N ALA A 64 1.11 12.78 -14.56
CA ALA A 64 1.70 13.73 -15.51
C ALA A 64 2.95 14.35 -14.87
N GLN A 65 3.99 14.63 -15.67
CA GLN A 65 5.26 15.15 -15.13
C GLN A 65 5.06 16.44 -14.34
N GLU A 66 5.64 16.47 -13.14
CA GLU A 66 5.71 17.61 -12.21
C GLU A 66 4.37 18.18 -11.72
N GLU A 67 3.30 17.39 -11.66
CA GLU A 67 2.02 17.88 -11.15
C GLU A 67 2.06 18.10 -9.61
N PRO A 68 1.44 19.17 -9.08
CA PRO A 68 1.17 19.29 -7.66
C PRO A 68 0.28 18.13 -7.18
N VAL A 69 0.74 17.43 -6.15
CA VAL A 69 0.03 16.29 -5.56
C VAL A 69 -0.91 16.74 -4.45
N ALA A 70 -0.43 17.66 -3.61
CA ALA A 70 -1.19 18.23 -2.52
C ALA A 70 -0.61 19.58 -2.12
N THR A 71 -1.43 20.40 -1.46
CA THR A 71 -1.00 21.62 -0.78
C THR A 71 -1.12 21.42 0.72
N LEU A 72 -0.07 21.74 1.48
CA LEU A 72 -0.09 21.68 2.93
C LEU A 72 -0.01 23.09 3.51
N SER A 73 -1.03 23.45 4.29
CA SER A 73 -1.07 24.67 5.08
C SER A 73 -0.87 24.36 6.55
N LEU A 74 0.01 25.11 7.20
CA LEU A 74 0.34 24.95 8.61
C LEU A 74 -0.06 26.19 9.39
N LYS A 75 -0.70 25.98 10.54
CA LYS A 75 -1.03 27.03 11.50
C LYS A 75 -0.61 26.62 12.90
N GLN A 76 0.16 27.45 13.57
CA GLN A 76 0.64 27.14 14.91
C GLN A 76 -0.52 27.24 15.91
N LEU A 77 -0.68 26.20 16.73
CA LEU A 77 -1.65 26.13 17.82
C LEU A 77 -0.98 26.31 19.19
N GLY A 78 0.32 26.04 19.27
CA GLY A 78 1.13 26.21 20.46
C GLY A 78 2.58 25.81 20.22
N ASP A 79 3.33 25.64 21.30
CA ASP A 79 4.70 25.13 21.21
C ASP A 79 4.73 23.74 20.60
N GLN A 80 5.47 23.58 19.50
CA GLN A 80 5.60 22.34 18.72
C GLN A 80 4.25 21.68 18.39
N ARG A 81 3.19 22.47 18.21
CA ARG A 81 1.84 22.00 17.87
C ARG A 81 1.28 22.83 16.73
N PHE A 82 0.91 22.15 15.66
CA PHE A 82 0.45 22.77 14.42
C PHE A 82 -0.82 22.10 13.92
N ARG A 83 -1.77 22.89 13.45
CA ARG A 83 -2.84 22.40 12.58
C ARG A 83 -2.29 22.29 11.17
N ALA A 84 -2.33 21.10 10.61
CA ALA A 84 -1.94 20.81 9.23
C ALA A 84 -3.19 20.55 8.41
N THR A 85 -3.46 21.43 7.45
CA THR A 85 -4.54 21.30 6.49
C THR A 85 -3.94 20.82 5.17
N LEU A 86 -4.28 19.59 4.78
CA LEU A 86 -3.85 18.96 3.54
C LEU A 86 -4.97 19.05 2.51
N VAL A 87 -4.73 19.80 1.43
CA VAL A 87 -5.64 19.89 0.29
C VAL A 87 -5.12 19.00 -0.83
N HIS A 88 -5.89 17.97 -1.17
CA HIS A 88 -5.60 17.04 -2.26
C HIS A 88 -5.91 17.69 -3.62
N ASN A 89 -5.37 17.14 -4.71
CA ASN A 89 -5.61 17.66 -6.06
C ASN A 89 -7.10 17.59 -6.52
N ASN A 90 -7.93 16.74 -5.91
CA ASN A 90 -9.39 16.74 -6.13
C ASN A 90 -10.13 17.84 -5.35
N GLY A 91 -9.44 18.65 -4.55
CA GLY A 91 -10.03 19.68 -3.70
C GLY A 91 -10.57 19.15 -2.37
N GLU A 92 -10.42 17.86 -2.06
CA GLU A 92 -10.71 17.35 -0.73
C GLU A 92 -9.70 17.91 0.28
N GLU A 93 -10.20 18.29 1.45
CA GLU A 93 -9.42 18.90 2.51
C GLU A 93 -9.49 18.03 3.77
N ASP A 94 -8.32 17.57 4.20
CA ASP A 94 -8.17 16.85 5.47
C ASP A 94 -7.40 17.72 6.46
N THR A 95 -7.86 17.77 7.71
CA THR A 95 -7.20 18.54 8.77
C THR A 95 -6.66 17.61 9.85
N PHE A 96 -5.40 17.80 10.21
CA PHE A 96 -4.68 17.02 11.21
C PHE A 96 -4.03 17.95 12.25
N GLU A 97 -3.78 17.43 13.46
CA GLU A 97 -2.97 18.13 14.46
C GLU A 97 -1.60 17.47 14.52
N LEU A 98 -0.58 18.13 13.98
CA LEU A 98 0.79 17.64 14.00
C LEU A 98 1.55 18.20 15.21
N ARG A 99 2.44 17.37 15.75
CA ARG A 99 3.37 17.75 16.81
C ARG A 99 4.80 17.52 16.38
N GLY A 100 5.67 18.45 16.77
CA GLY A 100 7.07 18.48 16.39
C GLY A 100 7.45 19.76 15.65
N ASP A 101 8.68 19.74 15.16
CA ASP A 101 9.32 20.88 14.50
C ASP A 101 9.34 20.74 12.97
N GLN A 102 9.22 19.52 12.48
CA GLN A 102 9.26 19.20 11.06
C GLN A 102 8.11 18.29 10.67
N TRP A 103 7.59 18.48 9.46
CA TRP A 103 6.61 17.59 8.88
C TRP A 103 7.25 16.71 7.79
N GLN A 104 6.67 15.54 7.60
CA GLN A 104 7.02 14.60 6.54
C GLN A 104 5.74 14.05 5.92
N LEU A 105 5.69 14.09 4.59
CA LEU A 105 4.62 13.47 3.80
C LEU A 105 5.22 12.35 2.96
N ASP A 106 4.68 11.14 3.13
CA ASP A 106 5.09 9.98 2.38
C ASP A 106 4.06 9.63 1.32
N ALA A 107 4.53 9.09 0.19
CA ALA A 107 3.73 8.54 -0.88
C ALA A 107 4.26 7.18 -1.34
N ARG A 108 3.31 6.32 -1.71
CA ARG A 108 3.57 5.06 -2.41
C ARG A 108 3.55 5.33 -3.90
N ILE A 109 4.63 4.98 -4.58
CA ILE A 109 4.81 5.16 -6.01
C ILE A 109 4.87 3.79 -6.68
N ILE A 110 4.15 3.63 -7.78
CA ILE A 110 4.21 2.47 -8.68
C ILE A 110 4.72 2.95 -10.04
N LYS A 111 5.85 2.39 -10.49
CA LYS A 111 6.44 2.65 -11.81
C LYS A 111 6.36 1.38 -12.67
N TRP A 112 6.00 1.55 -13.93
CA TRP A 112 6.03 0.47 -14.91
C TRP A 112 7.42 0.35 -15.54
N GLN A 113 7.95 -0.87 -15.60
CA GLN A 113 9.26 -1.17 -16.16
C GLN A 113 9.16 -2.00 -17.45
N GLY A 114 10.29 -2.12 -18.15
CA GLY A 114 10.42 -2.93 -19.36
C GLY A 114 9.50 -2.45 -20.48
N PHE A 115 8.84 -3.40 -21.15
CA PHE A 115 7.96 -3.09 -22.28
C PHE A 115 6.74 -2.25 -21.87
N LEU A 116 6.19 -2.43 -20.65
CA LEU A 116 5.07 -1.63 -20.14
C LEU A 116 5.49 -0.17 -19.89
N GLY A 117 6.71 0.06 -19.40
CA GLY A 117 7.29 1.39 -19.31
C GLY A 117 7.49 2.04 -20.69
N GLY A 118 7.86 1.26 -21.70
CA GLY A 118 8.02 1.71 -23.09
C GLY A 118 6.71 2.04 -23.81
N LEU A 119 5.57 1.53 -23.34
CA LEU A 119 4.23 1.80 -23.89
C LEU A 119 3.65 3.16 -23.43
N GLY A 120 4.43 3.97 -22.71
CA GLY A 120 3.99 5.29 -22.24
C GLY A 120 3.00 5.23 -21.07
N ILE A 121 2.91 4.10 -20.37
CA ILE A 121 2.06 3.96 -19.19
C ILE A 121 2.65 4.83 -18.07
N LYS A 122 1.89 5.84 -17.66
CA LYS A 122 2.29 6.77 -16.61
C LYS A 122 2.40 6.05 -15.26
N PRO A 123 3.42 6.37 -14.43
CA PRO A 123 3.49 5.87 -13.07
C PRO A 123 2.26 6.28 -12.25
N GLY A 124 1.93 5.52 -11.21
CA GLY A 124 0.87 5.83 -10.25
C GLY A 124 1.41 6.32 -8.91
N TYR A 125 0.72 7.25 -8.25
CA TYR A 125 1.00 7.60 -6.85
C TYR A 125 -0.24 7.51 -5.96
N ARG A 126 0.02 7.34 -4.67
CA ARG A 126 -0.93 7.48 -3.56
C ARG A 126 -0.22 8.08 -2.34
N LEU A 127 -0.84 9.04 -1.66
CA LEU A 127 -0.33 9.53 -0.38
C LEU A 127 -0.52 8.46 0.71
N ASP A 128 0.49 8.25 1.53
CA ASP A 128 0.55 7.15 2.50
C ASP A 128 0.32 7.66 3.91
N ARG A 129 1.14 8.61 4.36
CA ARG A 129 1.05 9.17 5.72
C ARG A 129 1.60 10.58 5.82
N LEU A 130 1.02 11.33 6.74
CA LEU A 130 1.52 12.62 7.21
C LEU A 130 2.00 12.46 8.65
N SER A 131 3.21 12.92 8.95
CA SER A 131 3.78 12.83 10.29
C SER A 131 4.52 14.08 10.71
N GLY A 132 4.55 14.31 12.02
CA GLY A 132 5.40 15.29 12.67
C GLY A 132 6.65 14.62 13.25
N ARG A 133 7.74 15.37 13.30
CA ARG A 133 9.05 14.94 13.81
C ARG A 133 9.70 16.08 14.61
N TYR A 134 10.37 15.71 15.69
CA TYR A 134 11.12 16.64 16.54
C TYR A 134 12.59 16.72 16.12
N TYR A 135 13.22 17.87 16.32
CA TYR A 135 14.66 18.05 16.05
C TYR A 135 15.52 17.25 17.01
N THR A 136 15.20 17.28 18.30
CA THR A 136 16.04 16.67 19.32
C THR A 136 15.72 15.19 19.47
N LEU A 137 16.77 14.37 19.61
CA LEU A 137 16.60 12.93 19.88
C LEU A 137 15.92 12.64 21.22
N ASN A 138 16.00 13.57 22.16
CA ASN A 138 15.34 13.44 23.45
C ASN A 138 13.83 13.60 23.27
N ASP A 139 13.40 14.67 22.58
CA ASP A 139 12.00 14.94 22.31
C ASP A 139 11.40 13.87 21.39
N GLU A 140 12.12 13.43 20.35
CA GLU A 140 11.64 12.34 19.48
C GLU A 140 11.42 11.01 20.23
N ARG A 141 12.10 10.80 21.38
CA ARG A 141 11.93 9.62 22.22
C ARG A 141 10.85 9.77 23.29
N SER A 142 10.71 10.94 23.89
CA SER A 142 9.84 11.16 25.05
C SER A 142 8.56 11.92 24.73
N ALA A 143 8.56 12.75 23.69
CA ALA A 143 7.40 13.54 23.30
C ALA A 143 6.40 12.72 22.47
N GLU A 144 5.17 13.21 22.43
CA GLU A 144 4.09 12.53 21.73
C GLU A 144 4.26 12.67 20.21
N ARG A 145 4.31 11.52 19.53
CA ARG A 145 4.48 11.45 18.08
C ARG A 145 3.12 11.45 17.37
N THR A 146 2.97 12.33 16.38
CA THR A 146 1.78 12.35 15.52
C THR A 146 2.07 11.74 14.16
N VAL A 147 1.35 10.67 13.83
CA VAL A 147 1.39 10.00 12.53
C VAL A 147 -0.05 9.72 12.10
N TYR A 148 -0.46 10.28 10.98
CA TYR A 148 -1.77 10.07 10.38
C TYR A 148 -1.63 9.30 9.09
N SER A 149 -2.38 8.20 8.97
CA SER A 149 -2.53 7.50 7.70
C SER A 149 -3.43 8.32 6.78
N LEU A 150 -2.99 8.53 5.54
CA LEU A 150 -3.76 9.19 4.49
C LEU A 150 -4.45 8.16 3.57
N GLU A 151 -4.28 6.86 3.85
CA GLU A 151 -4.87 5.80 3.07
C GLU A 151 -6.37 5.68 3.34
N GLN A 152 -7.20 5.84 2.30
CA GLN A 152 -8.64 5.54 2.36
C GLN A 152 -8.98 4.08 2.02
N SER A 153 -8.01 3.20 1.76
CA SER A 153 -8.28 1.80 1.37
C SER A 153 -8.28 0.88 2.58
N ALA A 154 -9.47 0.66 3.16
CA ALA A 154 -9.65 -0.16 4.35
C ALA A 154 -9.70 -1.67 4.09
N TRP A 155 -9.85 -2.16 2.86
CA TRP A 155 -10.14 -3.59 2.64
C TRP A 155 -9.49 -4.12 1.34
N GLY A 156 -8.37 -4.85 1.45
CA GLY A 156 -7.76 -5.57 0.34
C GLY A 156 -6.31 -6.01 0.58
N PRO A 157 -5.75 -6.90 -0.26
CA PRO A 157 -4.32 -7.23 -0.25
C PRO A 157 -3.49 -6.03 -0.73
N ASP A 158 -2.55 -5.56 0.09
CA ASP A 158 -1.62 -4.46 -0.25
C ASP A 158 -0.61 -4.93 -1.31
N LEU A 159 -0.96 -4.72 -2.58
CA LEU A 159 -0.11 -5.07 -3.71
C LEU A 159 1.20 -4.31 -3.70
N TRP A 160 1.16 -3.05 -3.30
CA TRP A 160 2.36 -2.22 -3.24
C TRP A 160 3.38 -2.83 -2.26
N ALA A 161 2.93 -3.24 -1.08
CA ALA A 161 3.80 -3.92 -0.12
C ALA A 161 4.28 -5.29 -0.62
N LEU A 162 3.44 -6.04 -1.34
CA LEU A 162 3.83 -7.34 -1.92
C LEU A 162 4.94 -7.18 -2.97
N VAL A 163 4.77 -6.23 -3.90
CA VAL A 163 5.75 -5.91 -4.96
C VAL A 163 7.04 -5.38 -4.34
N ASN A 164 6.95 -4.44 -3.38
CA ASN A 164 8.11 -3.86 -2.72
C ASN A 164 8.92 -4.91 -1.93
N ARG A 165 8.25 -5.90 -1.30
CA ARG A 165 8.93 -6.98 -0.58
C ARG A 165 9.52 -8.05 -1.50
N ASN A 166 8.93 -8.30 -2.66
CA ASN A 166 9.33 -9.36 -3.58
C ASN A 166 9.51 -8.84 -5.02
N PRO A 167 10.44 -7.91 -5.27
CA PRO A 167 10.60 -7.29 -6.58
C PRO A 167 10.92 -8.31 -7.69
N ALA A 168 11.62 -9.40 -7.35
CA ALA A 168 11.95 -10.47 -8.29
C ALA A 168 10.73 -11.21 -8.87
N TRP A 169 9.59 -11.20 -8.18
CA TRP A 169 8.36 -11.83 -8.67
C TRP A 169 7.60 -10.95 -9.66
N PHE A 170 7.91 -9.64 -9.69
CA PHE A 170 7.19 -8.65 -10.47
C PHE A 170 8.16 -7.79 -11.33
N PRO A 171 8.89 -8.37 -12.30
CA PRO A 171 9.93 -7.66 -13.06
C PRO A 171 9.39 -6.52 -13.96
N VAL A 172 8.07 -6.39 -14.07
CA VAL A 172 7.40 -5.39 -14.91
C VAL A 172 6.92 -4.19 -14.08
N VAL A 173 6.96 -4.27 -12.74
CA VAL A 173 6.44 -3.25 -11.82
C VAL A 173 7.46 -2.97 -10.74
N ASP A 174 7.73 -1.69 -10.49
CA ASP A 174 8.62 -1.22 -9.43
C ASP A 174 7.82 -0.38 -8.44
N ALA A 175 7.81 -0.82 -7.18
CA ALA A 175 7.13 -0.16 -6.09
C ALA A 175 8.17 0.55 -5.21
N ARG A 176 8.07 1.87 -5.08
CA ARG A 176 9.01 2.67 -4.28
C ARG A 176 8.30 3.65 -3.37
N TYR A 177 8.91 3.94 -2.22
CA TYR A 177 8.50 5.05 -1.38
C TYR A 177 9.05 6.35 -1.94
N GLY A 178 8.21 7.38 -2.04
CA GLY A 178 8.62 8.77 -2.22
C GLY A 178 8.31 9.54 -0.93
N SER A 179 9.27 10.27 -0.40
CA SER A 179 9.12 11.03 0.85
C SER A 179 9.47 12.49 0.61
N ALA A 180 8.58 13.41 0.99
CA ALA A 180 8.88 14.82 1.14
C ALA A 180 9.51 14.96 2.51
N THR A 181 10.84 15.01 2.51
CA THR A 181 11.61 14.68 3.71
C THR A 181 11.87 15.93 4.55
N PHE A 182 11.44 15.87 5.81
CA PHE A 182 11.79 16.76 6.93
C PHE A 182 11.76 18.25 6.62
N VAL A 183 10.58 18.76 6.32
CA VAL A 183 10.36 20.17 6.05
C VAL A 183 10.00 20.89 7.36
N PRO A 184 10.61 22.03 7.69
CA PRO A 184 10.31 22.75 8.93
C PRO A 184 8.85 23.21 8.97
N MET A 185 8.23 23.07 10.15
CA MET A 185 6.94 23.64 10.46
C MET A 185 7.12 25.10 10.89
N ALA A 186 6.30 25.99 10.33
CA ALA A 186 6.26 27.39 10.71
C ALA A 186 4.82 27.90 10.67
N ASP A 187 4.55 28.94 11.47
CA ASP A 187 3.21 29.52 11.52
C ASP A 187 2.81 30.16 10.19
N ASN A 188 1.58 29.91 9.77
CA ASN A 188 1.02 30.30 8.48
C ASN A 188 1.88 29.88 7.28
N ALA A 189 2.68 28.81 7.38
CA ALA A 189 3.48 28.32 6.26
C ALA A 189 2.63 27.54 5.26
N LEU A 190 2.84 27.80 3.97
CA LEU A 190 2.14 27.13 2.87
C LEU A 190 3.13 26.45 1.94
N PHE A 191 2.96 25.15 1.74
CA PHE A 191 3.82 24.33 0.91
C PHE A 191 3.03 23.62 -0.19
N GLU A 192 3.55 23.66 -1.42
CA GLU A 192 3.11 22.81 -2.51
C GLU A 192 3.96 21.53 -2.50
N VAL A 193 3.33 20.38 -2.44
CA VAL A 193 4.03 19.09 -2.55
C VAL A 193 3.88 18.59 -3.96
N ARG A 194 5.01 18.48 -4.66
CA ARG A 194 5.08 17.99 -6.04
C ARG A 194 5.75 16.64 -6.07
N LEU A 195 5.38 15.85 -7.07
CA LEU A 195 6.03 14.58 -7.34
C LEU A 195 7.09 14.76 -8.42
N SER A 196 8.32 14.43 -8.09
CA SER A 196 9.48 14.45 -8.99
C SER A 196 9.90 13.03 -9.35
N SER A 197 10.87 12.92 -10.26
CA SER A 197 11.48 11.64 -10.62
C SER A 197 12.18 10.94 -9.45
N SER A 198 12.69 11.73 -8.49
CA SER A 198 13.44 11.28 -7.30
C SER A 198 12.59 11.08 -6.04
N GLY A 199 11.36 11.60 -5.98
CA GLY A 199 10.50 11.46 -4.81
C GLY A 199 9.45 12.57 -4.73
N LEU A 200 9.03 12.93 -3.51
CA LEU A 200 8.21 14.11 -3.30
C LEU A 200 9.10 15.31 -2.94
N LEU A 201 8.74 16.48 -3.44
CA LEU A 201 9.45 17.73 -3.18
C LEU A 201 8.46 18.78 -2.66
N ALA A 202 8.78 19.40 -1.52
CA ALA A 202 8.00 20.49 -0.97
C ALA A 202 8.55 21.83 -1.48
N ARG A 203 7.70 22.64 -2.12
CA ARG A 203 8.03 24.00 -2.56
C ARG A 203 7.30 25.02 -1.67
N PRO A 204 7.99 26.05 -1.18
CA PRO A 204 7.33 27.09 -0.39
C PRO A 204 6.48 27.99 -1.30
N LEU A 205 5.23 28.21 -0.93
CA LEU A 205 4.31 29.09 -1.67
C LEU A 205 4.23 30.50 -1.09
N ASN A 206 4.66 30.71 0.15
CA ASN A 206 4.61 32.02 0.81
C ASN A 206 5.91 32.36 1.56
N ASP A 207 5.99 33.60 2.08
CA ASP A 207 7.19 34.10 2.77
C ASP A 207 7.50 33.32 4.07
N PRO A 208 6.52 32.99 4.94
CA PRO A 208 6.79 32.15 6.11
C PRO A 208 7.41 30.79 5.74
N ALA A 209 6.91 30.13 4.69
CA ALA A 209 7.46 28.87 4.21
C ALA A 209 8.87 29.03 3.63
N ARG A 210 9.12 30.11 2.87
CA ARG A 210 10.46 30.42 2.34
C ARG A 210 11.48 30.67 3.45
N GLN A 211 11.09 31.45 4.45
CA GLN A 211 11.95 31.74 5.60
C GLN A 211 12.28 30.48 6.40
N ALA A 212 11.27 29.62 6.63
CA ALA A 212 11.48 28.34 7.31
C ALA A 212 12.52 27.47 6.59
N LEU A 213 12.47 27.41 5.26
CA LEU A 213 13.45 26.68 4.45
C LEU A 213 14.82 27.37 4.38
N SER A 214 14.88 28.70 4.32
CA SER A 214 16.17 29.41 4.23
C SER A 214 17.00 29.37 5.52
N VAL A 215 16.34 29.20 6.67
CA VAL A 215 17.03 29.01 7.96
C VAL A 215 17.65 27.60 8.04
N TRP A 216 17.31 26.72 7.10
CA TRP A 216 17.68 25.31 7.10
C TRP A 216 18.76 24.93 6.07
N GLU A 217 19.01 25.77 5.05
CA GLU A 217 20.17 25.66 4.15
C GLU A 217 21.46 26.20 4.78
#